data_AF-W7KZK3-F1
#
_entry.id   AF-W7KZK3-F1
#
_cell.length_a   1.000
_cell.length_b   1.000
_cell.length_c   1.000
_cell.angle_alpha   90.00
_cell.angle_beta   90.00
_cell.angle_gamma   90.00
#
_symmetry.space_group_name_H-M   'P 1'
#
loop_
_entity.id
_entity.type
_entity.pdbx_description
1 polymer ?
#
loop_
_entity_poly.entity_id
_entity_poly.type
_entity_poly.pdbx_seq_one_letter_code
_entity_poly.pdbx_strand_id
1 'polypeptide(L)'
;MKTKDDKREVSLKNLLYGIGLFIFGGMALTNVTTPLPLKEETKEFLLFIFGSALIYYFLVSIYYIGGFWRKVFYTVLILLFLFSIFMVFYLITHSIPH
;
A
#
# COMPACT_ATOMS: atom_id res chain seq x y z
N MET A 1 3.07 -20.39 29.17
CA MET A 1 1.80 -20.89 28.57
C MET A 1 1.38 -19.89 27.50
N LYS A 2 1.65 -20.17 26.21
CA LYS A 2 1.42 -19.24 25.10
C LYS A 2 -0.01 -19.43 24.60
N THR A 3 -0.90 -18.46 24.87
CA THR A 3 -2.33 -18.55 24.59
C THR A 3 -2.58 -18.58 23.07
N LYS A 4 -3.71 -19.16 22.64
CA LYS A 4 -4.08 -19.32 21.22
C LYS A 4 -4.10 -17.98 20.44
N ASP A 5 -4.34 -16.87 21.12
CA ASP A 5 -4.38 -15.52 20.52
C ASP A 5 -3.02 -15.07 19.97
N ASP A 6 -1.93 -15.30 20.70
CA ASP A 6 -0.57 -14.92 20.27
C ASP A 6 -0.16 -15.66 18.97
N LYS A 7 -0.55 -16.94 18.85
CA LYS A 7 -0.35 -17.71 17.61
C LYS A 7 -1.14 -17.15 16.42
N ARG A 8 -2.36 -16.65 16.66
CA ARG A 8 -3.21 -16.07 15.61
C ARG A 8 -2.67 -14.73 15.14
N GLU A 9 -2.25 -13.87 16.05
CA GLU A 9 -1.66 -12.57 15.72
C GLU A 9 -0.38 -12.73 14.88
N VAL A 10 0.51 -13.65 15.27
CA VAL A 10 1.73 -13.94 14.50
C VAL A 10 1.39 -14.51 13.10
N SER A 11 0.39 -15.40 13.01
CA SER A 11 -0.05 -15.96 11.74
C SER A 11 -0.65 -14.89 10.81
N LEU A 12 -1.46 -13.98 11.35
CA LEU A 12 -2.07 -12.89 10.58
C LEU A 12 -1.00 -11.87 10.14
N LYS A 13 -0.03 -11.55 11.01
CA LYS A 13 1.11 -10.69 10.65
C LYS A 13 1.86 -11.27 9.45
N ASN A 14 2.21 -12.55 9.50
CA ASN A 14 2.91 -13.22 8.41
C ASN A 14 2.08 -13.25 7.11
N LEU A 15 0.75 -13.44 7.21
CA LEU A 15 -0.15 -13.36 6.06
C LEU A 15 -0.15 -11.98 5.43
N LEU A 16 -0.27 -10.90 6.23
CA LEU A 16 -0.24 -9.53 5.71
C LEU A 16 1.10 -9.20 5.04
N TYR A 17 2.22 -9.57 5.67
CA TYR A 17 3.54 -9.42 5.05
C TYR A 17 3.63 -10.20 3.72
N GLY A 18 3.09 -11.42 3.67
CA GLY A 18 3.06 -12.23 2.45
C GLY A 18 2.20 -11.62 1.33
N ILE A 19 1.01 -11.10 1.66
CA ILE A 19 0.14 -10.41 0.71
C ILE A 19 0.83 -9.14 0.17
N GLY A 20 1.49 -8.36 1.03
CA GLY A 20 2.29 -7.21 0.60
C GLY A 20 3.36 -7.62 -0.42
N LEU A 21 4.13 -8.68 -0.11
CA LEU A 21 5.15 -9.19 -1.02
C LEU A 21 4.57 -9.62 -2.37
N PHE A 22 3.41 -10.27 -2.35
CA PHE A 22 2.72 -10.70 -3.57
C PHE A 22 2.23 -9.51 -4.41
N ILE A 23 1.64 -8.50 -3.79
CA ILE A 23 1.10 -7.31 -4.46
C ILE A 23 2.24 -6.47 -5.08
N PHE A 24 3.24 -6.09 -4.28
CA PHE A 24 4.34 -5.26 -4.75
C PHE A 24 5.30 -6.03 -5.65
N GLY A 25 5.54 -7.31 -5.35
CA GLY A 25 6.32 -8.20 -6.21
C GLY A 25 5.64 -8.43 -7.56
N GLY A 26 4.32 -8.61 -7.57
CA GLY A 26 3.53 -8.71 -8.79
C GLY A 26 3.61 -7.44 -9.64
N MET A 27 3.45 -6.27 -9.03
CA MET A 27 3.60 -4.98 -9.74
C MET A 27 5.02 -4.78 -10.30
N ALA A 28 6.05 -5.09 -9.51
CA ALA A 28 7.43 -4.99 -9.97
C ALA A 28 7.70 -5.97 -11.13
N LEU A 29 7.13 -7.17 -11.08
CA LEU A 29 7.24 -8.16 -12.15
C LEU A 29 6.53 -7.69 -13.43
N THR A 30 5.31 -7.15 -13.32
CA THR A 30 4.57 -6.58 -14.45
C THR A 30 5.36 -5.48 -15.15
N ASN A 31 6.08 -4.67 -14.40
CA ASN A 31 6.94 -3.62 -14.95
C ASN A 31 8.14 -4.18 -15.75
N VAL A 32 8.62 -5.38 -15.41
CA VAL A 32 9.71 -6.07 -16.12
C VAL A 32 9.20 -6.80 -17.36
N THR A 33 8.03 -7.46 -17.26
CA THR A 33 7.46 -8.25 -18.37
C THR A 33 6.75 -7.40 -19.42
N THR A 34 6.22 -6.26 -19.00
CA THR A 34 5.46 -5.31 -19.82
C THR A 34 5.98 -3.91 -19.51
N PRO A 35 7.18 -3.56 -20.01
CA PRO A 35 7.73 -2.24 -19.78
C PRO A 35 6.81 -1.19 -20.40
N LEU A 36 6.51 -0.15 -19.63
CA LEU A 36 5.75 0.99 -20.13
C LEU A 36 6.48 1.61 -21.34
N PRO A 37 5.74 2.11 -22.34
CA PRO A 37 6.32 2.60 -23.59
C PRO A 37 7.28 3.78 -23.39
N LEU A 38 7.16 4.54 -22.30
CA LEU A 38 8.12 5.58 -21.91
C LEU A 38 9.02 5.11 -20.76
N LYS A 39 10.33 5.18 -21.00
CA LYS A 39 11.39 4.86 -20.01
C LYS A 39 11.40 5.81 -18.80
N GLU A 40 10.84 7.00 -18.93
CA GLU A 40 10.77 8.01 -17.87
C GLU A 40 9.66 7.68 -16.86
N GLU A 41 8.48 7.27 -17.35
CA GLU A 41 7.33 6.80 -16.56
C GLU A 41 7.68 5.56 -15.72
N THR A 42 8.55 4.69 -16.23
CA THR A 42 8.96 3.44 -15.56
C THR A 42 9.73 3.69 -14.26
N LYS A 43 10.52 4.78 -14.21
CA LYS A 43 11.28 5.17 -13.01
C LYS A 43 10.35 5.74 -11.95
N GLU A 44 9.42 6.59 -12.34
CA GLU A 44 8.42 7.18 -11.44
C GLU A 44 7.49 6.10 -10.87
N PHE A 45 7.08 5.15 -11.72
CA PHE A 45 6.28 4.01 -11.31
C PHE A 45 7.02 3.09 -10.32
N LEU A 46 8.31 2.82 -10.55
CA LEU A 46 9.13 2.05 -9.59
C LEU A 46 9.28 2.76 -8.25
N LEU A 47 9.51 4.08 -8.26
CA LEU A 47 9.57 4.89 -7.04
C LEU A 47 8.23 4.88 -6.30
N PHE A 48 7.11 4.90 -7.02
CA PHE A 48 5.78 4.78 -6.46
C PHE A 48 5.54 3.40 -5.83
N ILE A 49 5.90 2.31 -6.52
CA ILE A 49 5.83 0.94 -5.97
C ILE A 49 6.70 0.83 -4.72
N PHE A 50 7.92 1.38 -4.75
CA PHE A 50 8.83 1.32 -3.61
C PHE A 50 8.31 2.11 -2.41
N GLY A 51 7.82 3.33 -2.64
CA GLY A 51 7.24 4.18 -1.59
C GLY A 51 5.99 3.55 -0.98
N SER A 52 5.09 3.02 -1.80
CA SER A 52 3.88 2.34 -1.33
C SER A 52 4.20 1.04 -0.58
N ALA A 53 5.19 0.27 -1.03
CA ALA A 53 5.68 -0.89 -0.30
C ALA A 53 6.24 -0.52 1.08
N LEU A 54 7.06 0.54 1.15
CA LEU A 54 7.63 1.03 2.39
C LEU A 54 6.53 1.42 3.39
N ILE A 55 5.55 2.21 2.93
CA ILE A 55 4.39 2.64 3.74
C ILE A 55 3.59 1.41 4.19
N TYR A 56 3.31 0.45 3.30
CA TYR A 56 2.55 -0.75 3.64
C TYR A 56 3.23 -1.57 4.74
N TYR A 57 4.50 -1.94 4.55
CA TYR A 57 5.22 -2.73 5.53
C TYR A 57 5.39 -1.99 6.86
N PHE A 58 5.61 -0.67 6.80
CA PHE A 58 5.64 0.19 7.98
C PHE A 58 4.29 0.14 8.72
N LEU A 59 3.16 0.31 8.02
CA LEU A 59 1.82 0.20 8.58
C LEU A 59 1.55 -1.16 9.20
N VAL A 60 1.92 -2.26 8.55
CA VAL A 60 1.74 -3.62 9.09
C VAL A 60 2.58 -3.81 10.35
N SER A 61 3.82 -3.33 10.37
CA SER A 61 4.68 -3.40 11.57
C SER A 61 4.09 -2.61 12.74
N ILE A 62 3.58 -1.42 12.47
CA ILE A 62 2.94 -0.50 13.40
C ILE A 62 1.60 -1.01 13.91
N TYR A 63 0.80 -1.65 13.06
CA TYR A 63 -0.48 -2.21 13.43
C TYR A 63 -0.34 -3.26 14.55
N TYR A 64 0.72 -4.07 14.49
CA TYR A 64 1.02 -5.11 15.48
C TYR A 64 1.77 -4.62 16.73
N ILE A 65 2.33 -3.40 16.73
CA ILE A 65 3.04 -2.86 17.92
C ILE A 65 2.07 -2.37 19.02
N GLY A 66 0.79 -2.16 18.68
CA GLY A 66 -0.29 -1.85 19.62
C GLY A 66 -0.36 -0.40 20.13
N GLY A 67 -1.52 0.00 20.66
CA GLY A 67 -1.76 1.32 21.28
C GLY A 67 -1.95 2.48 20.28
N PHE A 68 -1.14 3.53 20.44
CA PHE A 68 -1.19 4.81 19.70
C PHE A 68 -1.13 4.63 18.17
N TRP A 69 -0.41 3.60 17.74
CA TRP A 69 -0.14 3.26 16.35
C TRP A 69 -1.36 2.79 15.54
N ARG A 70 -2.40 2.25 16.21
CA ARG A 70 -3.69 1.99 15.55
C ARG A 70 -4.39 3.28 15.13
N LYS A 71 -4.23 4.36 15.89
CA LYS A 71 -4.81 5.68 15.56
C LYS A 71 -4.17 6.25 14.29
N VAL A 72 -2.84 6.13 14.17
CA VAL A 72 -2.09 6.53 12.96
C VAL A 72 -2.56 5.75 11.74
N PHE A 73 -2.77 4.43 11.86
CA PHE A 73 -3.29 3.59 10.77
C PHE A 73 -4.66 4.10 10.26
N TYR A 74 -5.61 4.34 11.17
CA TYR A 74 -6.92 4.88 10.79
C TYR A 74 -6.85 6.30 10.22
N THR A 75 -5.96 7.15 10.75
CA THR A 75 -5.74 8.49 10.20
C THR A 75 -5.23 8.44 8.75
N VAL A 76 -4.25 7.57 8.46
CA VAL A 76 -3.74 7.40 7.09
C VAL A 76 -4.84 6.89 6.16
N LEU A 77 -5.65 5.92 6.58
CA LEU A 77 -6.80 5.43 5.81
C LEU A 77 -7.81 6.52 5.48
N ILE A 78 -8.16 7.36 6.45
CA ILE A 78 -9.08 8.49 6.27
C ILE A 78 -8.49 9.50 5.28
N LEU A 79 -7.21 9.82 5.41
CA LEU A 79 -6.49 10.71 4.49
C LEU A 79 -6.49 10.16 3.06
N LEU A 80 -6.21 8.87 2.90
CA LEU A 80 -6.19 8.19 1.60
C LEU A 80 -7.59 8.18 0.97
N PHE A 81 -8.63 7.94 1.76
CA PHE A 81 -10.01 7.99 1.32
C PHE A 81 -10.42 9.41 0.87
N LEU A 82 -10.07 10.43 1.65
CA LEU A 82 -10.31 11.83 1.28
C LEU A 82 -9.55 12.21 0.01
N PHE A 83 -8.29 11.79 -0.12
CA PHE A 83 -7.49 12.06 -1.30
C PHE A 83 -8.05 11.36 -2.55
N SER A 84 -8.55 10.13 -2.39
CA SER A 84 -9.22 9.40 -3.47
C SER A 84 -10.47 10.13 -3.95
N ILE A 85 -11.32 10.61 -3.04
CA ILE A 85 -12.51 11.40 -3.40
C ILE A 85 -12.09 12.70 -4.06
N PHE A 86 -11.10 13.40 -3.51
CA PHE A 86 -10.57 14.63 -4.08
C PHE A 86 -10.08 14.45 -5.52
N MET A 87 -9.35 13.36 -5.81
CA MET A 87 -8.90 13.03 -7.16
C MET A 87 -10.07 12.75 -8.11
N VAL A 88 -11.14 12.11 -7.65
CA VAL A 88 -12.35 11.91 -8.48
C VAL A 88 -12.96 13.26 -8.86
N PHE A 89 -13.13 14.17 -7.91
CA PHE A 89 -13.62 15.52 -8.20
C PHE A 89 -12.67 16.31 -9.12
N TYR A 90 -11.36 16.18 -8.91
CA TYR A 90 -10.36 16.78 -9.78
C TYR A 90 -10.49 16.25 -11.22
N LEU A 91 -10.63 14.95 -11.40
CA LEU A 91 -10.78 14.33 -12.72
C LEU A 91 -12.09 14.74 -13.39
N ILE A 92 -13.19 14.86 -12.64
CA ILE A 92 -14.48 15.32 -13.18
C ILE A 92 -14.37 16.78 -13.66
N THR A 93 -13.75 17.65 -12.86
CA THR A 93 -13.65 19.08 -13.15
C THR A 93 -12.63 19.43 -14.22
N HIS A 94 -11.56 18.66 -14.34
CA HIS A 94 -10.51 18.80 -15.35
C HIS A 94 -10.55 17.68 -16.39
N SER A 95 -11.71 17.06 -16.58
CA SER A 95 -11.90 16.04 -17.61
C SER A 95 -11.68 16.71 -18.97
N ILE A 96 -10.49 16.51 -19.53
CA ILE A 96 -10.22 16.83 -20.93
C ILE A 96 -11.09 15.85 -21.72
N PRO A 97 -12.09 16.32 -22.49
CA PRO A 97 -12.85 15.44 -23.36
C PRO A 97 -11.87 14.86 -24.39
N HIS A 98 -11.68 13.55 -24.35
CA HIS A 98 -11.00 12.81 -25.41
C HIS A 98 -11.92 12.64 -26.61
#